data_AF-A0A8H4ZU73-F1
#
_entry.id   AF-A0A8H4ZU73-F1
#
_cell.length_a   1.000
_cell.length_b   1.000
_cell.length_c   1.000
_cell.angle_alpha   90.00
_cell.angle_beta   90.00
_cell.angle_gamma   90.00
#
_symmetry.space_group_name_H-M   'P 1'
#
loop_
_entity.id
_entity.type
_entity.pdbx_description
1 polymer ?
#
loop_
_entity_poly.entity_id
_entity_poly.type
_entity_poly.pdbx_seq_one_letter_code
_entity_poly.pdbx_strand_id
1 'polypeptide(L)'
;MTSCPRFSRKVAECESIIAYEFNFKSLCAQALNTAADSMSVCVMDGSFKKMPKNDRLAVYGDAAAAAYLCSLWIKGGLPKRDQDCWTTLRRDLISNENLTRVGREKGLHKCINMNGGTTRVSSGMVATTVEAILGAVEIDGGRDALAQVMNRLGLAQHGLLSSVPSQLPRDSSMFPTHDPEFCLGNLLKRSQERVPLRATSRDASISSGTSVARLASHSDSVLTSLEKLFRRAFWIMDWEYGGIPR
;
A
#
# COMPACT_ATOMS: atom_id res chain seq x y z
N MET A 1 21.09 -2.94 25.11
CA MET A 1 19.77 -2.46 25.59
C MET A 1 19.59 -1.03 25.10
N THR A 2 18.70 -0.83 24.13
CA THR A 2 18.41 0.47 23.53
C THR A 2 17.54 1.28 24.48
N SER A 3 18.15 2.06 25.38
CA SER A 3 17.41 2.91 26.30
C SER A 3 17.38 4.34 25.77
N CYS A 4 16.27 4.73 25.16
CA CYS A 4 16.00 6.15 24.89
C CYS A 4 14.79 6.60 25.69
N PRO A 5 14.98 7.21 26.88
CA PRO A 5 13.88 7.59 27.76
C PRO A 5 12.77 8.41 27.08
N ARG A 6 13.15 9.25 26.11
CA ARG A 6 12.19 10.06 25.32
C ARG A 6 11.27 9.22 24.44
N PHE A 7 11.81 8.19 23.79
CA PHE A 7 11.01 7.31 22.94
C PHE A 7 10.33 6.22 23.75
N SER A 8 10.90 5.74 24.85
CA SER A 8 10.35 4.61 25.63
C SER A 8 8.88 4.79 26.00
N ARG A 9 8.50 5.97 26.53
CA ARG A 9 7.08 6.24 26.87
C ARG A 9 6.19 6.30 25.63
N LYS A 10 6.65 6.98 24.57
CA LYS A 10 5.90 7.15 23.32
C LYS A 10 5.72 5.83 22.57
N VAL A 11 6.73 4.96 22.61
CA VAL A 11 6.68 3.60 22.07
C VAL A 11 5.65 2.78 22.84
N ALA A 12 5.73 2.74 24.16
CA ALA A 12 4.76 2.00 24.97
C ALA A 12 3.31 2.48 24.75
N GLU A 13 3.10 3.79 24.65
CA GLU A 13 1.77 4.37 24.35
C GLU A 13 1.30 3.97 22.95
N CYS A 14 2.17 4.05 21.94
CA CYS A 14 1.87 3.60 20.58
C CYS A 14 1.49 2.11 20.54
N GLU A 15 2.31 1.24 21.11
CA GLU A 15 2.08 -0.21 21.20
C GLU A 15 0.73 -0.54 21.85
N SER A 16 0.38 0.16 22.93
CA SER A 16 -0.91 0.02 23.58
C SER A 16 -2.08 0.44 22.69
N ILE A 17 -1.95 1.53 21.93
CA ILE A 17 -3.00 2.03 21.02
C ILE A 17 -3.24 1.03 19.88
N ILE A 18 -2.16 0.58 19.23
CA ILE A 18 -2.22 -0.31 18.07
C ILE A 18 -2.38 -1.79 18.44
N ALA A 19 -2.30 -2.12 19.74
CA ALA A 19 -2.36 -3.48 20.28
C ALA A 19 -1.34 -4.42 19.62
N TYR A 20 -0.12 -3.92 19.41
CA TYR A 20 1.00 -4.66 18.83
C TYR A 20 2.27 -4.32 19.60
N GLU A 21 3.00 -5.35 20.02
CA GLU A 21 4.29 -5.20 20.69
C GLU A 21 5.42 -5.45 19.69
N PHE A 22 6.28 -4.45 19.49
CA PHE A 22 7.42 -4.57 18.58
C PHE A 22 8.52 -5.44 19.19
N ASN A 23 9.05 -6.34 18.37
CA ASN A 23 10.30 -7.05 18.67
C ASN A 23 11.47 -6.06 18.73
N PHE A 24 11.51 -5.12 17.78
CA PHE A 24 12.51 -4.05 17.74
C PHE A 24 11.89 -2.69 18.07
N LYS A 25 11.95 -2.29 19.34
CA LYS A 25 11.42 -0.99 19.82
C LYS A 25 11.99 0.23 19.08
N SER A 26 13.18 0.10 18.48
CA SER A 26 13.78 1.12 17.62
C SER A 26 12.98 1.40 16.35
N LEU A 27 12.28 0.40 15.78
CA LEU A 27 11.40 0.60 14.62
C LEU A 27 10.19 1.46 14.97
N CYS A 28 9.55 1.19 16.10
CA CYS A 28 8.47 2.04 16.61
C CYS A 28 8.99 3.46 16.91
N ALA A 29 10.14 3.57 17.58
CA ALA A 29 10.75 4.87 17.86
C ALA A 29 11.05 5.66 16.58
N GLN A 30 11.56 5.00 15.53
CA GLN A 30 11.80 5.61 14.22
C GLN A 30 10.49 6.05 13.57
N ALA A 31 9.45 5.21 13.58
CA ALA A 31 8.14 5.54 13.01
C ALA A 31 7.51 6.78 13.66
N LEU A 32 7.70 6.94 14.97
CA LEU A 32 7.22 8.09 15.74
C LEU A 32 8.09 9.34 15.58
N ASN A 33 9.28 9.25 14.97
CA ASN A 33 10.22 10.35 14.89
C ASN A 33 10.03 11.19 13.62
N THR A 34 9.52 12.42 13.80
CA THR A 34 9.47 13.44 12.75
C THR A 34 10.62 14.45 12.86
N ALA A 35 11.38 14.38 13.96
CA ALA A 35 12.45 15.32 14.25
C ALA A 35 13.75 14.99 13.50
N ALA A 36 14.51 16.01 13.14
CA ALA A 36 15.85 15.91 12.59
C ALA A 36 16.89 16.76 13.36
N ASP A 37 16.49 17.38 14.46
CA ASP A 37 17.35 18.19 15.32
C ASP A 37 17.85 17.39 16.54
N SER A 38 18.28 18.08 17.60
CA SER A 38 18.71 17.46 18.86
C SER A 38 17.60 16.63 19.56
N MET A 39 16.33 16.81 19.19
CA MET A 39 15.22 16.00 19.72
C MET A 39 15.17 14.60 19.13
N SER A 40 15.92 14.34 18.05
CA SER A 40 16.06 13.01 17.45
C SER A 40 17.20 12.17 18.07
N VAL A 41 17.99 12.71 19.00
CA VAL A 41 19.12 11.98 19.58
C VAL A 41 18.65 10.97 20.63
N CYS A 42 19.16 9.75 20.53
CA CYS A 42 18.87 8.62 21.42
C CYS A 42 20.16 7.90 21.81
N VAL A 43 20.14 7.19 22.94
CA VAL A 43 21.26 6.33 23.34
C VAL A 43 20.98 4.92 22.86
N MET A 44 21.83 4.42 21.96
CA MET A 44 21.78 3.05 21.44
C MET A 44 23.12 2.39 21.71
N ASP A 45 23.10 1.31 22.48
CA ASP A 45 24.28 0.52 22.86
C ASP A 45 25.40 1.37 23.47
N GLY A 46 25.04 2.26 24.38
CA GLY A 46 25.98 3.14 25.09
C GLY A 46 26.47 4.34 24.28
N SER A 47 26.04 4.48 23.02
CA SER A 47 26.46 5.58 22.13
C SER A 47 25.28 6.48 21.75
N PHE A 48 25.53 7.79 21.63
CA PHE A 48 24.55 8.74 21.13
C PHE A 48 24.39 8.56 19.61
N LYS A 49 23.21 8.16 19.18
CA LYS A 49 22.84 8.02 17.77
C LYS A 49 21.63 8.89 17.45
N LYS A 50 21.61 9.39 16.21
CA LYS A 50 20.47 10.14 15.69
C LYS A 50 19.41 9.16 15.19
N MET A 51 18.21 9.24 15.73
CA MET A 51 17.06 8.51 15.22
C MET A 51 16.69 9.08 13.84
N PRO A 52 16.58 8.25 12.78
CA PRO A 52 16.16 8.74 11.47
C PRO A 52 14.75 9.32 11.50
N LYS A 53 14.43 10.20 10.54
CA LYS A 53 13.05 10.59 10.29
C LYS A 53 12.23 9.41 9.76
N ASN A 54 10.95 9.45 10.02
CA ASN A 54 9.99 8.42 9.64
C ASN A 54 9.64 8.38 8.14
N ASP A 55 10.07 9.37 7.34
CA ASP A 55 9.68 9.52 5.92
C ASP A 55 9.86 8.23 5.09
N ARG A 56 10.98 7.51 5.26
CA ARG A 56 11.23 6.25 4.53
C ARG A 56 10.30 5.12 4.95
N LEU A 57 10.03 5.01 6.25
CA LEU A 57 9.08 4.03 6.78
C LEU A 57 7.66 4.35 6.32
N ALA A 58 7.30 5.63 6.22
CA ALA A 58 6.01 6.06 5.73
C ALA A 58 5.78 5.65 4.27
N VAL A 59 6.76 5.90 3.40
CA VAL A 59 6.69 5.47 1.99
C VAL A 59 6.51 3.95 1.88
N TYR A 60 7.26 3.17 2.66
CA TYR A 60 7.10 1.72 2.68
C TYR A 60 5.71 1.32 3.21
N GLY A 61 5.25 1.95 4.28
CA GLY A 61 3.96 1.69 4.93
C GLY A 61 2.74 1.99 4.06
N ASP A 62 2.76 3.06 3.26
CA ASP A 62 1.68 3.34 2.29
C ASP A 62 1.61 2.24 1.22
N ALA A 63 2.75 1.82 0.68
CA ALA A 63 2.81 0.75 -0.30
C ALA A 63 2.35 -0.59 0.28
N ALA A 64 2.79 -0.91 1.48
CA ALA A 64 2.40 -2.05 2.29
C ALA A 64 0.88 -2.13 2.54
N ALA A 65 0.30 -1.05 3.06
CA ALA A 65 -1.13 -0.95 3.34
C ALA A 65 -1.95 -1.07 2.04
N ALA A 66 -1.50 -0.42 0.97
CA ALA A 66 -2.15 -0.52 -0.34
C ALA A 66 -2.10 -1.94 -0.90
N ALA A 67 -0.95 -2.62 -0.82
CA ALA A 67 -0.81 -4.00 -1.28
C ALA A 67 -1.73 -4.94 -0.50
N TYR A 68 -1.81 -4.78 0.83
CA TYR A 68 -2.74 -5.56 1.66
C TYR A 68 -4.20 -5.33 1.26
N LEU A 69 -4.63 -4.07 1.13
CA LEU A 69 -6.00 -3.74 0.71
C LEU A 69 -6.32 -4.22 -0.70
N CYS A 70 -5.38 -4.12 -1.65
CA CYS A 70 -5.50 -4.72 -2.98
C CYS A 70 -5.72 -6.23 -2.89
N SER A 71 -5.01 -6.92 -1.98
CA SER A 71 -5.18 -8.37 -1.81
C SER A 71 -6.58 -8.73 -1.31
N LEU A 72 -7.15 -7.93 -0.41
CA LEU A 72 -8.53 -8.10 0.06
C LEU A 72 -9.54 -7.84 -1.07
N TRP A 73 -9.32 -6.77 -1.83
CA TRP A 73 -10.15 -6.41 -2.97
C TRP A 73 -10.20 -7.52 -4.04
N ILE A 74 -9.04 -8.09 -4.38
CA ILE A 74 -8.93 -9.21 -5.33
C ILE A 74 -9.64 -10.46 -4.78
N LYS A 75 -9.42 -10.81 -3.50
CA LYS A 75 -10.04 -11.98 -2.86
C LYS A 75 -11.56 -11.84 -2.72
N GLY A 76 -12.06 -10.62 -2.54
CA GLY A 76 -13.49 -10.33 -2.44
C GLY A 76 -14.27 -10.56 -3.74
N GLY A 77 -13.61 -10.84 -4.87
CA GLY A 77 -14.29 -11.24 -6.10
C GLY A 77 -15.21 -10.17 -6.68
N LEU A 78 -14.97 -8.89 -6.38
CA LEU A 78 -15.80 -7.80 -6.91
C LEU A 78 -15.82 -7.85 -8.45
N PRO A 79 -16.97 -7.60 -9.10
CA PRO A 79 -17.05 -7.58 -10.55
C PRO A 79 -16.03 -6.61 -11.15
N LYS A 80 -15.31 -7.08 -12.17
CA LYS A 80 -14.24 -6.38 -12.91
C LYS A 80 -14.64 -5.00 -13.51
N ARG A 81 -15.90 -4.59 -13.39
CA ARG A 81 -16.45 -3.37 -14.02
C ARG A 81 -16.24 -2.07 -13.23
N ASP A 82 -15.86 -2.14 -11.95
CA ASP A 82 -15.74 -0.93 -11.13
C ASP A 82 -14.27 -0.66 -10.77
N GLN A 83 -13.47 -0.16 -11.72
CA GLN A 83 -12.14 0.38 -11.42
C GLN A 83 -12.20 1.52 -10.38
N ASP A 84 -13.36 2.16 -10.28
CA ASP A 84 -13.70 3.14 -9.25
C ASP A 84 -13.72 2.53 -7.83
N CYS A 85 -13.91 1.21 -7.67
CA CYS A 85 -13.89 0.56 -6.36
C CYS A 85 -12.52 0.61 -5.69
N TRP A 86 -11.43 0.33 -6.42
CA TRP A 86 -10.08 0.42 -5.82
C TRP A 86 -9.73 1.86 -5.46
N THR A 87 -9.99 2.81 -6.37
CA THR A 87 -9.71 4.23 -6.12
C THR A 87 -10.50 4.75 -4.92
N THR A 88 -11.77 4.37 -4.81
CA THR A 88 -12.63 4.67 -3.66
C THR A 88 -12.09 4.05 -2.39
N LEU A 89 -11.76 2.75 -2.40
CA LEU A 89 -11.25 2.05 -1.23
C LEU A 89 -9.93 2.63 -0.73
N ARG A 90 -8.99 2.93 -1.63
CA ARG A 90 -7.73 3.60 -1.31
C ARG A 90 -7.98 4.99 -0.73
N ARG A 91 -8.88 5.78 -1.33
CA ARG A 91 -9.26 7.12 -0.86
C ARG A 91 -9.89 7.08 0.54
N ASP A 92 -10.81 6.15 0.78
CA ASP A 92 -11.58 6.09 2.02
C ASP A 92 -10.78 5.52 3.18
N LEU A 93 -9.88 4.55 2.94
CA LEU A 93 -9.14 3.89 4.00
C LEU A 93 -7.75 4.50 4.25
N ILE A 94 -6.99 4.81 3.20
CA ILE A 94 -5.56 5.17 3.36
C ILE A 94 -5.19 6.53 2.75
N SER A 95 -6.16 7.43 2.56
CA SER A 95 -5.84 8.83 2.24
C SER A 95 -5.24 9.56 3.43
N ASN A 96 -4.39 10.56 3.17
CA ASN A 96 -3.81 11.42 4.22
C ASN A 96 -4.86 12.05 5.13
N GLU A 97 -6.02 12.41 4.58
CA GLU A 97 -7.15 12.93 5.35
C GLU A 97 -7.67 11.89 6.35
N ASN A 98 -7.95 10.67 5.87
CA ASN A 98 -8.42 9.60 6.75
C ASN A 98 -7.35 9.17 7.77
N LEU A 99 -6.10 9.02 7.36
CA LEU A 99 -4.99 8.67 8.26
C LEU A 99 -4.76 9.74 9.33
N THR A 100 -4.92 11.02 8.97
CA THR A 100 -4.91 12.12 9.95
C THR A 100 -6.04 11.96 10.95
N ARG A 101 -7.27 11.74 10.48
CA ARG A 101 -8.45 11.55 11.33
C ARG A 101 -8.23 10.38 12.30
N VAL A 102 -7.92 9.20 11.78
CA VAL A 102 -7.67 7.99 12.58
C VAL A 102 -6.53 8.20 13.58
N GLY A 103 -5.40 8.78 13.14
CA GLY A 103 -4.27 9.05 14.04
C GLY A 103 -4.58 10.08 15.14
N ARG A 104 -5.53 10.99 14.91
CA ARG A 104 -6.01 11.90 15.95
C ARG A 104 -6.99 11.21 16.91
N GLU A 105 -8.00 10.54 16.37
CA GLU A 105 -9.03 9.82 17.14
C GLU A 105 -8.43 8.75 18.06
N LYS A 106 -7.45 8.00 17.56
CA LYS A 106 -6.77 6.94 18.33
C LYS A 106 -5.69 7.47 19.28
N GLY A 107 -5.37 8.77 19.24
CA GLY A 107 -4.36 9.37 20.11
C GLY A 107 -2.90 9.25 19.62
N LEU A 108 -2.64 8.63 18.46
CA LEU A 108 -1.28 8.43 17.92
C LEU A 108 -0.51 9.74 17.72
N HIS A 109 -1.20 10.85 17.42
CA HIS A 109 -0.59 12.17 17.32
C HIS A 109 0.18 12.61 18.60
N LYS A 110 -0.20 12.10 19.78
CA LYS A 110 0.47 12.40 21.06
C LYS A 110 1.80 11.65 21.21
N CYS A 111 1.94 10.54 20.49
CA CYS A 111 3.15 9.73 20.46
C CYS A 111 4.24 10.33 19.55
N ILE A 112 3.94 11.34 18.75
CA ILE A 112 4.88 11.90 17.77
C ILE A 112 6.02 12.63 18.47
N ASN A 113 7.26 12.34 18.06
CA ASN A 113 8.44 13.11 18.42
C ASN A 113 8.67 14.21 17.38
N MET A 114 8.59 15.46 17.83
CA MET A 114 8.70 16.66 16.99
C MET A 114 10.05 17.34 17.23
N ASN A 115 10.44 18.19 16.27
CA ASN A 115 11.55 19.12 16.46
C ASN A 115 11.26 20.09 17.61
N GLY A 116 12.30 20.61 18.26
CA GLY A 116 12.19 21.51 19.42
C GLY A 116 11.47 22.83 19.12
N GLY A 117 11.50 23.30 17.87
CA GLY A 117 10.79 24.50 17.42
C GLY A 117 9.34 24.26 16.98
N THR A 118 8.89 23.01 16.90
CA THR A 118 7.53 22.68 16.45
C THR A 118 6.59 22.58 17.65
N THR A 119 5.64 23.51 17.74
CA THR A 119 4.71 23.61 18.88
C THR A 119 3.44 22.78 18.72
N ARG A 120 3.07 22.43 17.48
CA ARG A 120 1.84 21.69 17.17
C ARG A 120 2.08 20.63 16.11
N VAL A 121 1.47 19.45 16.30
CA VAL A 121 1.49 18.35 15.33
C VAL A 121 0.57 18.70 14.16
N SER A 122 1.13 18.87 12.96
CA SER A 122 0.37 19.13 11.73
C SER A 122 -0.36 17.86 11.24
N SER A 123 -1.38 18.03 10.40
CA SER A 123 -2.10 16.89 9.79
C SER A 123 -1.17 15.98 8.99
N GLY A 124 -0.26 16.57 8.20
CA GLY A 124 0.75 15.80 7.45
C GLY A 124 1.63 14.94 8.36
N MET A 125 2.07 15.48 9.51
CA MET A 125 2.86 14.71 10.49
C MET A 125 2.07 13.51 11.04
N VAL A 126 0.76 13.67 11.30
CA VAL A 126 -0.08 12.56 11.76
C VAL A 126 -0.21 11.49 10.69
N ALA A 127 -0.60 11.86 9.46
CA ALA A 127 -0.75 10.92 8.36
C ALA A 127 0.54 10.13 8.11
N THR A 128 1.66 10.83 7.92
CA THR A 128 2.98 10.21 7.71
C THR A 128 3.41 9.33 8.87
N THR A 129 3.08 9.69 10.10
CA THR A 129 3.38 8.83 11.26
C THR A 129 2.55 7.54 11.23
N VAL A 130 1.26 7.62 10.89
CA VAL A 130 0.42 6.41 10.78
C VAL A 130 0.96 5.49 9.68
N GLU A 131 1.30 6.03 8.50
CA GLU A 131 1.96 5.26 7.44
C GLU A 131 3.25 4.61 7.94
N ALA A 132 4.10 5.38 8.64
CA ALA A 132 5.36 4.86 9.15
C ALA A 132 5.18 3.76 10.21
N ILE A 133 4.14 3.85 11.05
CA ILE A 133 3.79 2.80 12.00
C ILE A 133 3.41 1.53 11.23
N LEU A 134 2.57 1.62 10.20
CA LEU A 134 2.19 0.47 9.38
C LEU A 134 3.42 -0.17 8.72
N GLY A 135 4.33 0.65 8.18
CA GLY A 135 5.57 0.18 7.60
C GLY A 135 6.49 -0.51 8.62
N ALA A 136 6.63 0.07 9.82
CA ALA A 136 7.41 -0.52 10.89
C ALA A 136 6.82 -1.86 11.36
N VAL A 137 5.49 -1.98 11.46
CA VAL A 137 4.80 -3.21 11.84
C VAL A 137 5.01 -4.30 10.79
N GLU A 138 4.90 -3.98 9.49
CA GLU A 138 5.14 -4.99 8.45
C GLU A 138 6.59 -5.48 8.45
N ILE A 139 7.58 -4.61 8.71
CA ILE A 139 8.99 -5.02 8.83
C ILE A 139 9.22 -5.91 10.06
N ASP A 140 8.58 -5.59 11.18
CA ASP A 140 8.81 -6.25 12.47
C ASP A 140 8.07 -7.59 12.61
N GLY A 141 6.83 -7.67 12.12
CA GLY A 141 5.93 -8.82 12.31
C GLY A 141 5.28 -9.35 11.03
N GLY A 142 5.65 -8.81 9.86
CA GLY A 142 5.15 -9.27 8.58
C GLY A 142 3.73 -8.82 8.24
N ARG A 143 3.19 -9.40 7.15
CA ARG A 143 1.87 -9.06 6.60
C ARG A 143 0.72 -9.30 7.58
N ASP A 144 0.81 -10.34 8.42
CA ASP A 144 -0.26 -10.68 9.37
C ASP A 144 -0.33 -9.67 10.52
N ALA A 145 0.82 -9.21 11.03
CA ALA A 145 0.86 -8.14 12.02
C ALA A 145 0.30 -6.82 11.44
N LEU A 146 0.67 -6.49 10.20
CA LEU A 146 0.11 -5.33 9.50
C LEU A 146 -1.42 -5.44 9.41
N ALA A 147 -1.93 -6.60 8.98
CA ALA A 147 -3.37 -6.84 8.87
C ALA A 147 -4.08 -6.63 10.21
N GLN A 148 -3.54 -7.14 11.32
CA GLN A 148 -4.11 -6.95 12.66
C GLN A 148 -4.14 -5.47 13.06
N VAL A 149 -3.04 -4.75 12.85
CA VAL A 149 -2.96 -3.30 13.18
C VAL A 149 -3.89 -2.47 12.29
N MET A 150 -3.96 -2.76 10.99
CA MET A 150 -4.90 -2.08 10.09
C MET A 150 -6.35 -2.33 10.53
N ASN A 151 -6.69 -3.55 10.94
CA ASN A 151 -8.02 -3.85 11.47
C ASN A 151 -8.30 -3.09 12.77
N ARG A 152 -7.36 -3.06 13.70
CA ARG A 152 -7.45 -2.33 14.98
C ARG A 152 -7.65 -0.83 14.79
N LEU A 153 -7.01 -0.26 13.79
CA LEU A 153 -7.09 1.16 13.45
C LEU A 153 -8.33 1.54 12.65
N GLY A 154 -9.12 0.57 12.17
CA GLY A 154 -10.28 0.86 11.33
C GLY A 154 -9.94 1.02 9.84
N LEU A 155 -8.74 0.61 9.42
CA LEU A 155 -8.18 0.86 8.09
C LEU A 155 -8.37 -0.33 7.12
N ALA A 156 -9.10 -1.36 7.54
CA ALA A 156 -9.34 -2.57 6.74
C ALA A 156 -10.82 -2.95 6.63
N GLN A 157 -11.74 -2.16 7.19
CA GLN A 157 -13.18 -2.39 7.09
C GLN A 157 -13.82 -1.38 6.14
N HIS A 158 -14.46 -1.88 5.08
CA HIS A 158 -15.14 -1.04 4.10
C HIS A 158 -16.32 -1.81 3.48
N GLY A 159 -17.41 -1.13 3.15
CA GLY A 159 -18.60 -1.78 2.57
C GLY A 159 -18.30 -2.55 1.27
N LEU A 160 -17.35 -2.06 0.47
CA LEU A 160 -16.87 -2.72 -0.74
C LEU A 160 -16.11 -4.03 -0.47
N LEU A 161 -15.62 -4.26 0.75
CA LEU A 161 -14.99 -5.53 1.14
C LEU A 161 -15.99 -6.52 1.75
N SER A 162 -17.14 -6.03 2.23
CA SER A 162 -18.15 -6.83 2.94
C SER A 162 -19.28 -7.34 2.05
N SER A 163 -19.36 -6.94 0.77
CA SER A 163 -20.46 -7.29 -0.14
C SER A 163 -20.40 -8.70 -0.73
N VAL A 164 -19.73 -9.64 -0.05
CA VAL A 164 -19.66 -11.06 -0.46
C VAL A 164 -20.56 -11.89 0.46
N PRO A 165 -21.59 -12.59 -0.07
CA PRO A 165 -22.33 -13.59 0.69
C PRO A 165 -21.37 -14.66 1.19
N SER A 166 -21.46 -14.95 2.48
CA SER A 166 -20.60 -15.87 3.22
C SER A 166 -20.90 -17.35 2.91
N GLN A 167 -21.00 -17.79 1.65
CA GLN A 167 -20.90 -19.22 1.30
C GLN A 167 -20.36 -19.44 -0.12
N LEU A 168 -19.19 -20.09 -0.20
CA LEU A 168 -18.82 -20.94 -1.34
C LEU A 168 -18.39 -22.31 -0.78
N PRO A 169 -18.84 -23.44 -1.37
CA PRO A 169 -18.46 -24.77 -0.91
C PRO A 169 -16.94 -24.94 -1.01
N ARG A 170 -16.36 -25.54 0.02
CA ARG A 170 -14.99 -26.08 -0.03
C ARG A 170 -15.01 -27.25 -1.00
N ASP A 171 -14.71 -27.00 -2.28
CA ASP A 171 -14.38 -28.06 -3.21
C ASP A 171 -12.94 -27.89 -3.70
N SER A 172 -12.11 -28.87 -3.36
CA SER A 172 -10.65 -28.82 -3.44
C SER A 172 -10.10 -29.26 -4.80
N SER A 173 -10.88 -29.21 -5.87
CA SER A 173 -10.54 -29.84 -7.15
C SER A 173 -10.49 -28.90 -8.37
N MET A 174 -10.15 -27.63 -8.19
CA MET A 174 -10.06 -26.69 -9.33
C MET A 174 -8.81 -25.82 -9.30
N PHE A 175 -7.64 -26.46 -9.22
CA PHE A 175 -6.41 -25.86 -9.72
C PHE A 175 -6.00 -26.57 -11.00
N PRO A 176 -6.22 -26.00 -12.19
CA PRO A 176 -5.50 -26.45 -13.37
C PRO A 176 -4.02 -26.05 -13.17
N THR A 177 -3.16 -27.06 -13.12
CA THR A 177 -1.70 -26.90 -13.15
C THR A 177 -1.32 -25.99 -14.32
N HIS A 178 -0.61 -24.91 -14.02
CA HIS A 178 -0.15 -23.92 -15.00
C HIS A 178 0.82 -24.55 -16.00
N ASP A 179 0.36 -24.74 -17.23
CA ASP A 179 1.19 -25.00 -18.40
C ASP A 179 1.39 -23.67 -19.17
N PRO A 180 2.62 -23.12 -19.29
CA PRO A 180 2.84 -21.78 -19.84
C PRO A 180 2.44 -21.60 -21.31
N GLU A 181 2.35 -22.68 -22.09
CA GLU A 181 2.07 -22.61 -23.53
C GLU A 181 0.59 -22.32 -23.87
N PHE A 182 -0.34 -22.65 -22.96
CA PHE A 182 -1.77 -22.46 -23.22
C PHE A 182 -2.17 -20.97 -23.29
N CYS A 183 -1.47 -20.10 -22.55
CA CYS A 183 -1.74 -18.66 -22.56
C CYS A 183 -1.25 -17.97 -23.84
N LEU A 184 -0.16 -18.44 -24.45
CA LEU A 184 0.38 -17.85 -25.67
C LEU A 184 -0.45 -18.22 -26.92
N GLY A 185 -0.94 -19.46 -26.98
CA GLY A 185 -1.75 -19.96 -28.10
C GLY A 185 -3.07 -19.21 -28.29
N ASN A 186 -3.70 -18.76 -27.20
CA ASN A 186 -4.96 -18.01 -27.26
C ASN A 186 -4.76 -16.52 -27.63
N LEU A 187 -3.57 -15.96 -27.38
CA LEU A 187 -3.24 -14.58 -27.79
C LEU A 187 -2.95 -14.50 -29.30
N LEU A 188 -2.25 -15.49 -29.85
CA LEU A 188 -1.91 -15.53 -31.28
C LEU A 188 -3.12 -15.82 -32.17
N LYS A 189 -4.03 -16.71 -31.75
CA LYS A 189 -5.29 -16.95 -32.50
C LYS A 189 -6.17 -15.71 -32.60
N ARG A 190 -6.22 -14.87 -31.55
CA ARG A 190 -6.95 -13.59 -31.56
C ARG A 190 -6.31 -12.49 -32.41
N SER A 191 -5.05 -12.64 -32.79
CA SER A 191 -4.37 -11.71 -33.71
C SER A 191 -4.65 -12.02 -35.17
N GLN A 192 -4.93 -13.28 -35.53
CA GLN A 192 -5.19 -13.67 -36.93
C GLN A 192 -6.65 -13.44 -37.36
N GLU A 193 -7.62 -13.37 -36.44
CA GLU A 193 -9.02 -13.07 -36.77
C GLU A 193 -9.30 -11.59 -37.06
N ARG A 194 -8.30 -10.71 -36.98
CA ARG A 194 -8.46 -9.26 -37.21
C ARG A 194 -7.88 -8.80 -38.55
N VAL A 195 -8.26 -9.46 -39.64
CA VAL A 195 -8.07 -8.94 -41.01
C VAL A 195 -9.32 -9.19 -41.85
N PRO A 196 -10.04 -8.14 -42.31
CA PRO A 196 -10.87 -8.24 -43.49
C PRO A 196 -10.13 -7.73 -44.73
N LEU A 197 -10.16 -8.55 -45.76
CA LEU A 197 -9.84 -8.22 -47.15
C LEU A 197 -10.79 -7.15 -47.72
N ARG A 198 -10.29 -6.44 -48.74
CA ARG A 198 -10.83 -5.22 -49.39
C ARG A 198 -11.88 -5.52 -50.49
N ALA A 199 -12.62 -4.45 -50.89
CA ALA A 199 -13.45 -4.22 -52.11
C ALA A 199 -14.99 -4.24 -51.84
N THR A 200 -15.87 -3.35 -52.35
CA THR A 200 -15.87 -2.26 -53.34
C THR A 200 -17.15 -1.40 -53.16
N SER A 201 -17.13 -0.19 -53.72
CA SER A 201 -18.16 0.87 -53.81
C SER A 201 -19.66 0.49 -53.83
N ARG A 202 -20.49 1.20 -53.04
CA ARG A 202 -21.47 2.24 -53.44
C ARG A 202 -22.48 2.48 -52.29
N ASP A 203 -22.80 3.76 -52.07
CA ASP A 203 -24.00 4.36 -51.47
C ASP A 203 -24.65 3.72 -50.24
N ALA A 204 -24.55 4.41 -49.09
CA ALA A 204 -25.69 4.90 -48.31
C ALA A 204 -25.23 5.38 -46.92
N SER A 205 -25.65 6.60 -46.60
CA SER A 205 -25.66 7.27 -45.29
C SER A 205 -26.02 6.38 -44.09
N ILE A 206 -25.34 6.59 -42.95
CA ILE A 206 -25.90 6.93 -41.61
C ILE A 206 -24.78 6.84 -40.53
N SER A 207 -25.00 7.62 -39.47
CA SER A 207 -24.17 8.12 -38.37
C SER A 207 -23.32 7.17 -37.51
N SER A 208 -22.41 7.81 -36.75
CA SER A 208 -21.83 7.44 -35.43
C SER A 208 -20.37 6.97 -35.38
N GLY A 209 -19.44 7.88 -35.69
CA GLY A 209 -18.03 7.75 -35.29
C GLY A 209 -17.78 8.36 -33.91
N THR A 210 -17.61 7.54 -32.86
CA THR A 210 -16.88 7.98 -31.63
C THR A 210 -16.41 6.87 -30.67
N SER A 211 -16.76 5.59 -30.88
CA SER A 211 -16.55 4.56 -29.84
C SER A 211 -15.24 3.76 -29.97
N VAL A 212 -14.75 3.49 -31.19
CA VAL A 212 -13.69 2.48 -31.38
C VAL A 212 -12.28 3.00 -31.07
N ALA A 213 -12.00 4.29 -31.24
CA ALA A 213 -10.68 4.87 -30.93
C ALA A 213 -10.41 5.05 -29.42
N ARG A 214 -11.44 4.98 -28.58
CA ARG A 214 -11.32 5.20 -27.12
C ARG A 214 -10.95 3.94 -26.35
N LEU A 215 -11.20 2.75 -26.92
CA LEU A 215 -10.93 1.45 -26.29
C LEU A 215 -9.46 1.02 -26.39
N ALA A 216 -8.72 1.47 -27.41
CA ALA A 216 -7.31 1.13 -27.59
C ALA A 216 -6.36 1.95 -26.70
N SER A 217 -6.72 3.19 -26.34
CA SER A 217 -5.89 4.03 -25.46
C SER A 217 -6.03 3.71 -23.96
N HIS A 218 -7.05 2.95 -23.56
CA HIS A 218 -7.34 2.64 -22.15
C HIS A 218 -6.65 1.36 -21.65
N SER A 219 -6.33 0.40 -22.53
CA SER A 219 -5.60 -0.82 -22.14
C SER A 219 -4.13 -0.53 -21.77
N ASP A 220 -3.50 0.42 -22.46
CA ASP A 220 -2.09 0.78 -22.24
C ASP A 220 -1.90 1.56 -20.92
N SER A 221 -2.94 2.24 -20.44
CA SER A 221 -2.96 3.00 -19.17
C SER A 221 -2.91 2.11 -17.92
N VAL A 222 -3.57 0.95 -17.97
CA VAL A 222 -3.66 0.00 -16.84
C VAL A 222 -2.36 -0.78 -16.68
N LEU A 223 -1.80 -1.25 -17.79
CA LEU A 223 -0.48 -1.86 -17.80
C LEU A 223 0.58 -0.85 -17.33
N THR A 224 0.51 0.42 -17.74
CA THR A 224 1.47 1.43 -17.28
C THR A 224 1.32 1.81 -15.81
N SER A 225 0.12 1.74 -15.20
CA SER A 225 -0.06 2.03 -13.77
C SER A 225 0.37 0.88 -12.86
N LEU A 226 0.07 -0.36 -13.26
CA LEU A 226 0.60 -1.55 -12.59
C LEU A 226 2.10 -1.69 -12.83
N GLU A 227 2.61 -1.43 -14.03
CA GLU A 227 4.05 -1.34 -14.29
C GLU A 227 4.71 -0.21 -13.51
N LYS A 228 4.06 0.93 -13.24
CA LYS A 228 4.63 1.98 -12.38
C LYS A 228 4.73 1.56 -10.92
N LEU A 229 3.74 0.82 -10.42
CA LEU A 229 3.76 0.22 -9.08
C LEU A 229 4.78 -0.91 -8.98
N PHE A 230 4.85 -1.78 -9.99
CA PHE A 230 5.84 -2.86 -10.08
C PHE A 230 7.25 -2.33 -10.33
N ARG A 231 7.45 -1.27 -11.14
CA ARG A 231 8.78 -0.64 -11.33
C ARG A 231 9.24 0.10 -10.08
N ARG A 232 8.33 0.67 -9.28
CA ARG A 232 8.68 1.20 -7.94
C ARG A 232 9.02 0.10 -6.94
N ALA A 233 8.35 -1.05 -6.99
CA ALA A 233 8.67 -2.21 -6.15
C ALA A 233 9.96 -2.92 -6.61
N PHE A 234 10.22 -3.00 -7.91
CA PHE A 234 11.41 -3.61 -8.50
C PHE A 234 12.68 -2.78 -8.19
N TRP A 235 12.57 -1.44 -8.17
CA TRP A 235 13.68 -0.58 -7.71
C TRP A 235 14.03 -0.78 -6.22
N ILE A 236 13.10 -1.28 -5.40
CA ILE A 236 13.34 -1.59 -3.99
C ILE A 236 14.02 -2.95 -3.83
N MET A 237 13.75 -3.92 -4.71
CA MET A 237 14.39 -5.25 -4.66
C MET A 237 15.78 -5.30 -5.32
N ASP A 238 16.05 -4.50 -6.35
CA ASP A 238 17.36 -4.47 -7.04
C ASP A 238 18.48 -3.88 -6.15
N TRP A 239 18.13 -3.16 -5.07
CA TRP A 239 19.08 -2.64 -4.08
C TRP A 239 19.61 -3.72 -3.11
N GLU A 240 18.93 -4.86 -2.95
CA GLU A 240 19.42 -5.97 -2.11
C GLU A 240 20.44 -6.87 -2.82
N TYR A 241 20.66 -6.71 -4.13
CA TYR A 241 21.64 -7.51 -4.91
C TYR A 241 22.66 -6.68 -5.72
N GLY A 242 22.69 -5.35 -5.59
CA GLY A 242 23.67 -4.47 -6.26
C GLY A 242 24.92 -4.22 -5.42
N GLY A 243 25.99 -4.96 -5.70
CA GLY A 243 27.22 -5.02 -4.91
C GLY A 243 28.00 -3.70 -4.72
N ILE A 244 28.79 -3.72 -3.63
CA ILE A 244 29.82 -2.76 -3.25
C ILE A 244 30.88 -2.67 -4.35
N PRO A 245 31.17 -1.49 -4.94
CA PRO A 245 32.43 -1.31 -5.64
C PRO A 245 33.55 -1.11 -4.60
N ARG A 246 34.63 -1.89 -4.76
CA ARG A 246 35.88 -1.76 -4.00
C ARG A 246 36.54 -0.40 -4.24
#